data_AF-A0A7C5HYR3-F1
#
_entry.id   AF-A0A7C5HYR3-F1
#
_cell.length_a   1.000
_cell.length_b   1.000
_cell.length_c   1.000
_cell.angle_alpha   90.00
_cell.angle_beta   90.00
_cell.angle_gamma   90.00
#
_symmetry.space_group_name_H-M   'P 1'
#
loop_
_entity.id
_entity.type
_entity.pdbx_description
1 polymer ?
#
loop_
_entity_poly.entity_id
_entity_poly.type
_entity_poly.pdbx_seq_one_letter_code
_entity_poly.pdbx_strand_id
1 'polypeptide(L)'
;EYDLPLLLIHHSILGTDEEPLKNSIRVSDFVRKHKIENVFCGHTHEMELRRTTDLYHGHSFTQFMCGTLSSCNHANDDNMFLYYENWDTDDQLVHLVRISIQGGKMHFEREYI
;
A
#
# COMPACT_ATOMS: atom_id res chain seq x y z
N GLU A 1 2.28 -20.27 16.73
CA GLU A 1 2.82 -18.98 16.29
C GLU A 1 1.87 -18.41 15.24
N TYR A 2 1.84 -17.09 15.08
CA TYR A 2 1.33 -16.46 13.86
C TYR A 2 2.56 -15.94 13.14
N ASP A 3 2.71 -16.29 11.87
CA ASP A 3 4.01 -16.24 11.20
C ASP A 3 4.41 -14.82 10.75
N LEU A 4 3.43 -13.97 10.37
CA LEU A 4 3.68 -12.59 9.91
C LEU A 4 2.56 -11.59 10.29
N PRO A 5 2.85 -10.52 11.06
CA PRO A 5 1.86 -9.49 11.37
C PRO A 5 1.69 -8.50 10.21
N LEU A 6 0.44 -8.20 9.85
CA LEU A 6 0.06 -7.21 8.85
C LEU A 6 -0.75 -6.08 9.50
N LEU A 7 -0.52 -4.83 9.08
CA LEU A 7 -1.34 -3.69 9.48
C LEU A 7 -2.15 -3.17 8.29
N LEU A 8 -3.46 -3.18 8.40
CA LEU A 8 -4.37 -2.50 7.46
C LEU A 8 -4.91 -1.24 8.13
N ILE A 9 -4.67 -0.08 7.53
CA ILE A 9 -5.12 1.22 8.03
C ILE A 9 -5.56 2.08 6.84
N HIS A 10 -6.57 2.93 7.01
CA HIS A 10 -7.04 3.73 5.87
C HIS A 10 -6.01 4.78 5.42
N HIS A 11 -5.48 5.55 6.36
CA HIS A 11 -4.58 6.67 6.07
C HIS A 11 -3.13 6.23 6.01
N SER A 12 -2.34 6.95 5.21
CA SER A 12 -0.89 6.81 5.17
C SER A 12 -0.24 7.13 6.53
N ILE A 13 0.75 6.32 6.93
CA ILE A 13 1.62 6.62 8.07
C ILE A 13 2.75 7.57 7.63
N LEU A 14 3.26 7.40 6.41
CA LEU A 14 4.45 8.09 5.90
C LEU A 14 4.12 9.34 5.08
N GLY A 15 2.99 9.33 4.39
CA GLY A 15 2.56 10.41 3.52
C GLY A 15 1.73 11.45 4.25
N THR A 16 1.61 12.62 3.61
CA THR A 16 0.71 13.69 4.00
C THR A 16 -0.11 14.08 2.77
N ASP A 17 -1.37 14.40 2.97
CA ASP A 17 -2.27 14.97 1.98
C ASP A 17 -3.13 16.06 2.64
N GLU A 18 -4.29 16.37 2.05
CA GLU A 18 -5.23 17.35 2.59
C GLU A 18 -5.90 16.88 3.91
N GLU A 19 -5.95 15.56 4.16
CA GLU A 19 -6.55 14.96 5.35
C GLU A 19 -5.61 13.92 6.00
N PRO A 20 -4.43 14.32 6.49
CA PRO A 20 -3.40 13.38 6.89
C PRO A 20 -3.74 12.67 8.21
N LEU A 21 -3.14 11.50 8.43
CA LEU A 21 -3.27 10.77 9.68
C LEU A 21 -2.79 11.63 10.86
N LYS A 22 -3.73 12.06 11.69
CA LYS A 22 -3.40 12.81 12.91
C LYS A 22 -2.59 11.91 13.84
N ASN A 23 -1.43 12.40 14.28
CA ASN A 23 -0.57 11.73 15.24
C ASN A 23 0.01 10.40 14.73
N SER A 24 0.45 10.36 13.46
CA SER A 24 1.06 9.20 12.80
C SER A 24 2.19 8.56 13.62
N ILE A 25 2.94 9.35 14.41
CA ILE A 25 4.01 8.84 15.29
C ILE A 25 3.55 7.74 16.26
N ARG A 26 2.32 7.81 16.79
CA ARG A 26 1.78 6.76 17.66
C ARG A 26 1.58 5.44 16.93
N VAL A 27 1.19 5.50 15.67
CA VAL A 27 1.01 4.32 14.82
C VAL A 27 2.39 3.80 14.39
N SER A 28 3.33 4.68 14.05
CA SER A 28 4.72 4.29 13.78
C SER A 28 5.37 3.59 14.98
N ASP A 29 5.14 4.09 16.20
CA ASP A 29 5.63 3.46 17.43
C ASP A 29 5.01 2.07 17.64
N PHE A 30 3.72 1.91 17.33
CA PHE A 30 3.04 0.62 17.36
C PHE A 30 3.62 -0.36 16.33
N VAL A 31 3.77 0.06 15.07
CA VAL A 31 4.39 -0.70 13.99
C VAL A 31 5.77 -1.20 14.40
N ARG A 32 6.62 -0.31 14.92
CA ARG A 32 7.95 -0.64 15.42
C ARG A 32 7.89 -1.63 16.60
N LYS A 33 7.07 -1.35 17.61
CA LYS A 33 6.96 -2.18 18.83
C LYS A 33 6.57 -3.63 18.50
N HIS A 34 5.73 -3.80 17.49
CA HIS A 34 5.20 -5.10 17.08
C HIS A 34 5.93 -5.70 15.87
N LYS A 35 7.03 -5.09 15.42
CA LYS A 35 7.85 -5.54 14.28
C LYS A 35 7.01 -5.79 13.02
N ILE A 36 6.08 -4.87 12.74
CA ILE A 36 5.23 -4.96 11.56
C ILE A 36 6.01 -4.45 10.36
N GLU A 37 6.28 -5.34 9.41
CA GLU A 37 7.08 -5.00 8.23
C GLU A 37 6.22 -4.54 7.04
N ASN A 38 4.91 -4.81 7.07
CA ASN A 38 3.99 -4.55 5.97
C ASN A 38 2.75 -3.79 6.43
N VAL A 39 2.56 -2.59 5.88
CA VAL A 39 1.46 -1.68 6.19
C VAL A 39 0.68 -1.38 4.91
N PHE A 40 -0.62 -1.64 4.90
CA PHE A 40 -1.51 -1.45 3.76
C PHE A 40 -2.42 -0.26 4.01
N CYS A 41 -2.40 0.68 3.08
CA CYS A 41 -3.03 2.00 3.13
C CYS A 41 -3.93 2.26 1.90
N GLY A 42 -4.84 3.22 2.03
CA GLY A 42 -5.71 3.72 0.96
C GLY A 42 -5.76 5.26 1.00
N HIS A 43 -6.95 5.85 1.09
CA HIS A 43 -7.17 7.30 1.30
C HIS A 43 -6.84 8.21 0.10
N THR A 44 -5.59 8.26 -0.36
CA THR A 44 -5.17 9.24 -1.40
C THR A 44 -5.62 8.89 -2.81
N HIS A 45 -6.03 7.64 -3.04
CA HIS A 45 -6.36 7.11 -4.37
C HIS A 45 -5.18 7.11 -5.37
N GLU A 46 -3.95 7.31 -4.88
CA GLU A 46 -2.73 7.25 -5.68
C GLU A 46 -1.98 5.93 -5.43
N MET A 47 -1.31 5.40 -6.46
CA MET A 47 -0.41 4.27 -6.29
C MET A 47 0.94 4.73 -5.72
N GLU A 48 1.33 4.15 -4.58
CA GLU A 48 2.62 4.39 -3.94
C GLU A 48 3.06 3.16 -3.15
N LEU A 49 4.28 2.69 -3.41
CA LEU A 49 4.99 1.74 -2.55
C LEU A 49 6.23 2.42 -1.98
N ARG A 50 6.33 2.50 -0.65
CA ARG A 50 7.47 3.11 0.03
C ARG A 50 8.00 2.22 1.13
N ARG A 51 9.31 1.98 1.14
CA ARG A 51 10.02 1.39 2.27
C ARG A 51 10.70 2.49 3.07
N THR A 52 10.53 2.46 4.39
CA THR A 52 11.23 3.33 5.34
C THR A 52 12.11 2.51 6.27
N THR A 53 13.14 3.15 6.81
CA THR A 53 14.03 2.56 7.82
C THR A 53 14.26 3.57 8.94
N ASP A 54 13.85 3.21 10.16
CA ASP A 54 14.24 3.91 11.38
C ASP A 54 15.68 3.55 11.70
N LEU A 55 16.62 4.45 11.39
CA LEU A 55 18.05 4.21 11.58
C LEU A 55 18.46 4.12 13.05
N TYR A 56 17.70 4.73 13.96
CA TYR A 56 18.03 4.70 15.38
C TYR A 56 17.60 3.38 16.02
N HIS A 57 16.43 2.86 15.63
CA HIS A 57 15.90 1.61 16.17
C HIS A 57 16.15 0.38 15.28
N GLY A 58 16.69 0.57 14.08
CA GLY A 58 17.00 -0.51 13.13
C GLY A 58 15.77 -1.24 12.57
N HIS A 59 14.60 -0.59 12.55
CA HIS A 59 13.35 -1.19 12.07
C HIS A 59 12.94 -0.62 10.72
N SER A 60 12.58 -1.49 9.78
CA SER A 60 12.05 -1.10 8.48
C SER A 60 10.63 -1.61 8.30
N PHE A 61 9.81 -0.85 7.57
CA PHE A 61 8.54 -1.33 7.06
C PHE A 61 8.27 -0.78 5.66
N THR A 62 7.51 -1.54 4.88
CA THR A 62 6.97 -1.14 3.59
C THR A 62 5.51 -0.72 3.75
N GLN A 63 5.18 0.46 3.25
CA GLN A 63 3.83 0.97 3.11
C GLN A 63 3.35 0.77 1.68
N PHE A 64 2.17 0.17 1.52
CA PHE A 64 1.50 -0.07 0.24
C PHE A 64 0.24 0.78 0.17
N MET A 65 0.19 1.75 -0.73
CA MET A 65 -1.07 2.38 -1.13
C MET A 65 -1.74 1.46 -2.16
N CYS A 66 -2.86 0.86 -1.79
CA CYS A 66 -3.41 -0.32 -2.48
C CYS A 66 -4.10 -0.05 -3.83
N GLY A 67 -3.99 1.19 -4.34
CA GLY A 67 -4.74 1.66 -5.51
C GLY A 67 -6.22 1.93 -5.21
N THR A 68 -6.99 2.28 -6.24
CA THR A 68 -8.44 2.37 -6.16
C THR A 68 -9.11 2.11 -7.51
N LEU A 69 -10.35 1.64 -7.47
CA LEU A 69 -11.21 1.47 -8.65
C LEU A 69 -11.90 2.77 -9.08
N SER A 70 -11.59 3.89 -8.43
CA SER A 70 -12.12 5.21 -8.73
C SER A 70 -11.01 6.26 -8.97
N SER A 71 -9.78 5.83 -9.26
CA SER A 71 -8.63 6.69 -9.52
C SER A 71 -8.80 7.52 -10.78
N CYS A 72 -9.64 7.10 -11.72
CA CYS A 72 -9.96 7.90 -12.90
C CYS A 72 -10.54 9.30 -12.59
N ASN A 73 -10.96 9.54 -11.35
CA ASN A 73 -11.38 10.86 -10.86
C ASN A 73 -10.19 11.73 -10.39
N HIS A 74 -8.98 11.19 -10.37
CA HIS A 74 -7.73 11.86 -10.05
C HIS A 74 -6.93 12.10 -11.33
N ALA A 75 -6.23 13.23 -11.43
CA ALA A 75 -5.56 13.64 -12.68
C ALA A 75 -4.33 12.78 -13.03
N ASN A 76 -3.81 12.03 -12.06
CA ASN A 76 -2.48 11.41 -12.13
C ASN A 76 -2.51 9.89 -12.27
N ASP A 77 -3.65 9.22 -12.15
CA ASP A 77 -3.69 7.76 -12.11
C ASP A 77 -4.97 7.16 -12.72
N ASP A 78 -4.90 5.91 -13.14
CA ASP A 78 -6.03 5.14 -13.67
C ASP A 78 -6.57 4.15 -12.64
N ASN A 79 -7.73 3.55 -12.93
CA ASN A 79 -8.31 2.58 -11.98
C ASN A 79 -7.39 1.39 -11.83
N MET A 80 -6.98 1.07 -10.61
CA MET A 80 -6.07 -0.03 -10.36
C MET A 80 -6.26 -0.65 -8.98
N PHE A 81 -5.70 -1.83 -8.79
CA PHE A 81 -5.54 -2.43 -7.47
C PHE A 81 -4.26 -3.26 -7.41
N LEU A 82 -3.77 -3.45 -6.18
CA LEU A 82 -2.70 -4.40 -5.91
C LEU A 82 -3.29 -5.77 -5.56
N TYR A 83 -2.76 -6.81 -6.20
CA TYR A 83 -3.00 -8.20 -5.85
C TYR A 83 -1.70 -8.79 -5.31
N TYR A 84 -1.79 -9.41 -4.14
CA TYR A 84 -0.65 -9.97 -3.40
C TYR A 84 -0.74 -11.50 -3.49
N GLU A 85 0.21 -12.12 -4.18
CA GLU A 85 0.26 -13.56 -4.42
C GLU A 85 1.37 -14.19 -3.56
N ASN A 86 1.09 -15.35 -2.96
CA ASN A 86 2.03 -16.12 -2.11
C ASN A 86 2.69 -15.28 -1.01
N TRP A 87 1.90 -14.43 -0.35
CA TRP A 87 2.39 -13.56 0.73
C TRP A 87 3.02 -14.36 1.87
N ASP A 88 4.12 -13.87 2.42
CA ASP A 88 4.91 -14.55 3.46
C ASP A 88 5.61 -15.84 3.00
N THR A 89 5.96 -15.91 1.72
CA THR A 89 6.74 -17.02 1.14
C THR A 89 7.89 -16.50 0.27
N ASP A 90 8.85 -17.37 -0.07
CA ASP A 90 9.96 -17.04 -0.97
C ASP A 90 9.50 -16.66 -2.40
N ASP A 91 8.29 -17.08 -2.80
CA ASP A 91 7.70 -16.84 -4.12
C ASP A 91 6.65 -15.70 -4.10
N GLN A 92 6.76 -14.77 -3.14
CA GLN A 92 5.85 -13.64 -3.00
C GLN A 92 5.90 -12.70 -4.22
N LEU A 93 4.72 -12.35 -4.75
CA LEU A 93 4.56 -11.42 -5.87
C LEU A 93 3.57 -10.30 -5.54
N VAL A 94 3.89 -9.10 -6.01
CA VAL A 94 2.98 -7.95 -5.99
C VAL A 94 2.60 -7.63 -7.42
N HIS A 95 1.30 -7.76 -7.73
CA HIS A 95 0.76 -7.46 -9.04
C HIS A 95 0.05 -6.11 -8.98
N LEU A 96 0.48 -5.17 -9.81
CA LEU A 96 -0.32 -4.00 -10.12
C LEU A 96 -1.24 -4.35 -11.29
N VAL A 97 -2.54 -4.26 -11.05
CA VAL A 97 -3.55 -4.51 -12.07
C VAL A 97 -4.24 -3.19 -12.40
N ARG A 98 -3.98 -2.67 -13.59
CA ARG A 98 -4.63 -1.48 -14.14
C ARG A 98 -5.86 -1.85 -14.95
N ILE A 99 -6.88 -1.00 -14.89
CA ILE A 99 -8.19 -1.23 -15.46
C ILE A 99 -8.54 -0.06 -16.37
N SER A 100 -8.80 -0.36 -17.64
CA SER A 100 -9.31 0.61 -18.62
C SER A 100 -10.62 0.13 -19.25
N ILE A 101 -11.45 1.08 -19.69
CA ILE A 101 -12.69 0.77 -20.42
C ILE A 101 -12.50 1.20 -21.87
N GLN A 102 -12.58 0.24 -22.80
CA GLN A 102 -12.45 0.49 -24.24
C GLN A 102 -13.64 -0.15 -24.95
N GLY A 103 -14.40 0.64 -25.71
CA GLY A 103 -15.58 0.14 -26.45
C GLY A 103 -16.64 -0.54 -25.57
N GLY A 104 -16.80 -0.10 -24.31
CA GLY A 104 -17.75 -0.68 -23.36
C GLY A 104 -17.30 -2.01 -22.73
N LYS A 105 -16.06 -2.44 -22.97
CA LYS A 105 -15.46 -3.62 -22.35
C LYS A 105 -14.38 -3.19 -21.35
N MET A 106 -14.25 -3.99 -20.29
CA MET A 106 -13.21 -3.81 -19.29
C MET A 106 -11.94 -4.55 -19.72
N HIS A 107 -10.82 -3.86 -19.68
CA HIS A 107 -9.49 -4.36 -20.01
C HIS A 107 -8.62 -4.31 -18.75
N PHE A 108 -7.83 -5.35 -18.54
CA PHE A 108 -6.91 -5.47 -17.42
C PHE A 108 -5.49 -5.58 -17.95
N GLU A 109 -4.61 -4.72 -17.46
CA GLU A 109 -3.18 -4.78 -17.71
C GLU A 109 -2.48 -5.10 -16.40
N ARG A 110 -1.55 -6.06 -16.43
CA ARG A 110 -0.85 -6.56 -15.25
C ARG A 110 0.63 -6.24 -15.34
N GLU A 111 1.14 -5.63 -14.27
CA GLU A 111 2.56 -5.33 -14.06
C GLU A 111 3.02 -6.04 -12.78
N TYR A 112 4.29 -6.44 -12.72
CA TYR A 112 4.92 -7.00 -11.51
C TYR A 112 5.82 -5.94 -10.87
N ILE A 113 5.70 -5.76 -9.55
CA ILE A 113 6.51 -4.82 -8.76
C ILE A 113 7.55 -5.60 -7.93
#